data_AF-A0A8J2T604-F1
#
_entry.id   AF-A0A8J2T604-F1
#
_cell.length_a   1.000
_cell.length_b   1.000
_cell.length_c   1.000
_cell.angle_alpha   90.00
_cell.angle_beta   90.00
_cell.angle_gamma   90.00
#
_symmetry.space_group_name_H-M   'P 1'
#
loop_
_entity.id
_entity.type
_entity.pdbx_description
1 polymer ?
#
loop_
_entity_poly.entity_id
_entity_poly.type
_entity_poly.pdbx_seq_one_letter_code
_entity_poly.pdbx_strand_id
1 'polypeptide(L)'
;MSAEKNVIVVGTGGIGTVVAYGIDFAQKSNLSIVVRRDYQKVKDVGYDIDSCDYGSVKGWKPQNIFPTVAAAAASGTVYDYVVITTKNLPDIIKVEELVEPIVTVGYTSVVLIQNGFDLCRPFFSKYPENVVISGITYCGSHNNSGNVHHTQTDKCYLGSGNNPHLPRDIQEAKTEEFVALYSNGKNNPIYITNEREYRYRKIIYNATLNTSCALTGVDTGRIELAGGLDTIVLPAMREVVAIAKADGIELPNDAINTALHLDDGEWFEPSMLVDVKKGNPIELEAILGNLLRVSKELEVDAPVLKFLYDLLKVVQYRLREKQGLFSLPKERPLSEKFYN
;
A
#
# COMPACT_ATOMS: atom_id res chain seq x y z
N MET A 1 -15.67 31.41 -1.18
CA MET A 1 -14.59 30.48 -0.82
C MET A 1 -15.25 29.21 -0.35
N SER A 2 -15.01 28.06 -0.99
CA SER A 2 -15.51 26.78 -0.47
C SER A 2 -14.95 26.57 0.93
N ALA A 3 -15.71 25.93 1.82
CA ALA A 3 -15.19 25.53 3.13
C ALA A 3 -13.92 24.68 2.96
N GLU A 4 -12.93 24.94 3.80
CA GLU A 4 -11.65 24.22 3.79
C GLU A 4 -11.87 22.75 4.13
N LYS A 5 -11.25 21.85 3.37
CA LYS A 5 -11.47 20.40 3.47
C LYS A 5 -10.75 19.82 4.67
N ASN A 6 -11.39 18.92 5.42
CA ASN A 6 -10.74 18.20 6.51
C ASN A 6 -10.17 16.89 5.98
N VAL A 7 -8.85 16.71 6.10
CA VAL A 7 -8.14 15.51 5.65
C VAL A 7 -7.45 14.86 6.84
N ILE A 8 -7.55 13.54 6.97
CA ILE A 8 -6.78 12.79 7.97
C ILE A 8 -5.95 11.69 7.32
N VAL A 9 -4.66 11.63 7.65
CA VAL A 9 -3.76 10.55 7.21
C VAL A 9 -3.57 9.53 8.34
N VAL A 10 -3.96 8.29 8.08
CA VAL A 10 -3.78 7.14 8.97
C VAL A 10 -2.59 6.33 8.50
N GLY A 11 -1.51 6.33 9.30
CA GLY A 11 -0.29 5.58 9.02
C GLY A 11 0.87 6.44 8.52
N THR A 12 1.34 7.38 9.35
CA THR A 12 2.49 8.25 9.04
C THR A 12 3.84 7.53 9.24
N GLY A 13 4.07 6.49 8.44
CA GLY A 13 5.41 5.92 8.21
C GLY A 13 6.23 6.81 7.27
N GLY A 14 7.11 6.23 6.44
CA GLY A 14 7.83 7.00 5.42
C GLY A 14 6.86 7.63 4.40
N ILE A 15 6.17 6.79 3.63
CA ILE A 15 5.17 7.22 2.63
C ILE A 15 4.11 8.13 3.23
N GLY A 16 3.50 7.72 4.35
CA GLY A 16 2.44 8.50 4.97
C GLY A 16 2.87 9.89 5.41
N THR A 17 4.11 10.07 5.87
CA THR A 17 4.64 11.40 6.20
C THR A 17 4.90 12.24 4.95
N VAL A 18 5.41 11.65 3.86
CA VAL A 18 5.59 12.37 2.58
C VAL A 18 4.24 12.82 2.02
N VAL A 19 3.24 11.93 2.00
CA VAL A 19 1.87 12.25 1.57
C VAL A 19 1.27 13.36 2.43
N ALA A 20 1.33 13.21 3.76
CA ALA A 20 0.79 14.19 4.69
C ALA A 20 1.48 15.56 4.53
N TYR A 21 2.82 15.58 4.44
CA TYR A 21 3.55 16.81 4.19
C TYR A 21 3.19 17.45 2.85
N GLY A 22 3.04 16.67 1.78
CA GLY A 22 2.64 17.19 0.47
C GLY A 22 1.24 17.79 0.44
N ILE A 23 0.28 17.19 1.15
CA ILE A 23 -1.07 17.74 1.33
C ILE A 23 -1.01 19.05 2.13
N ASP A 24 -0.26 19.07 3.23
CA ASP A 24 -0.08 20.27 4.05
C ASP A 24 0.60 21.40 3.25
N PHE A 25 1.66 21.08 2.51
CA PHE A 25 2.41 22.02 1.69
C PHE A 25 1.54 22.69 0.62
N ALA A 26 0.51 22.02 0.13
CA ALA A 26 -0.43 22.58 -0.83
C ALA A 26 -1.30 23.71 -0.23
N GLN A 27 -1.49 23.73 1.10
CA GLN A 27 -2.28 24.73 1.84
C GLN A 27 -3.73 24.85 1.35
N LYS A 28 -4.38 23.70 1.10
CA LYS A 28 -5.76 23.61 0.58
C LYS A 28 -6.72 22.86 1.52
N SER A 29 -6.23 22.39 2.66
CA SER A 29 -6.98 21.54 3.58
C SER A 29 -6.46 21.62 5.01
N ASN A 30 -7.35 21.41 5.98
CA ASN A 30 -7.03 21.19 7.37
C ASN A 30 -6.55 19.74 7.58
N LEU A 31 -5.25 19.56 7.78
CA LEU A 31 -4.63 18.26 7.90
C LEU A 31 -4.58 17.76 9.36
N SER A 32 -5.02 16.52 9.54
CA SER A 32 -4.82 15.72 10.75
C SER A 32 -3.98 14.48 10.44
N ILE A 33 -3.25 13.96 11.43
CA ILE A 33 -2.54 12.69 11.29
C ILE A 33 -2.77 11.76 12.48
N VAL A 34 -2.72 10.45 12.23
CA VAL A 34 -2.68 9.42 13.27
C VAL A 34 -1.28 8.80 13.33
N VAL A 35 -0.62 8.97 14.47
CA VAL A 35 0.74 8.46 14.73
C VAL A 35 0.67 7.44 15.87
N ARG A 36 1.09 6.19 15.63
CA ARG A 36 1.04 5.14 16.66
C ARG A 36 2.33 5.03 17.48
N ARG A 37 3.46 4.73 16.83
CA ARG A 37 4.73 4.43 17.52
C ARG A 37 5.45 5.70 18.00
N ASP A 38 5.53 6.71 17.14
CA ASP A 38 6.31 7.93 17.37
C ASP A 38 5.48 9.10 17.91
N TYR A 39 4.28 8.83 18.45
CA TYR A 39 3.29 9.86 18.79
C TYR A 39 3.86 10.96 19.67
N GLN A 40 4.51 10.60 20.79
CA GLN A 40 5.01 11.58 21.74
C GLN A 40 6.09 12.47 21.11
N LYS A 41 7.05 11.88 20.38
CA LYS A 41 8.09 12.62 19.66
C LYS A 41 7.47 13.60 18.66
N VAL A 42 6.57 13.12 17.82
CA VAL A 42 5.97 13.91 16.74
C VAL A 42 5.08 15.01 17.30
N LYS A 43 4.34 14.74 18.37
CA LYS A 43 3.54 15.75 19.08
C LYS A 43 4.42 16.86 19.66
N ASP A 44 5.54 16.50 20.29
CA ASP A 44 6.37 17.47 21.02
C ASP A 44 7.34 18.23 20.10
N VAL A 45 7.92 17.56 19.12
CA VAL A 45 9.03 18.09 18.28
C VAL A 45 8.69 18.10 16.79
N GLY A 46 7.84 17.20 16.32
CA GLY A 46 7.48 17.07 14.90
C GLY A 46 8.35 16.06 14.15
N TYR A 47 8.16 15.97 12.84
CA TYR A 47 9.00 15.19 11.94
C TYR A 47 10.14 16.03 11.39
N ASP A 48 11.33 15.43 11.38
CA ASP A 48 12.40 15.89 10.51
C ASP A 48 12.32 15.13 9.20
N ILE A 49 12.28 15.83 8.07
CA ILE A 49 12.14 15.25 6.74
C ILE A 49 13.35 15.68 5.91
N ASP A 50 14.14 14.71 5.48
CA ASP A 50 15.18 14.88 4.47
C ASP A 50 14.64 14.34 3.14
N SER A 51 14.34 15.24 2.22
CA SER A 51 13.56 14.94 1.03
C SER A 51 14.23 15.38 -0.25
N CYS A 52 14.25 14.47 -1.23
CA CYS A 52 14.60 14.80 -2.62
C CYS A 52 13.70 15.89 -3.24
N ASP A 53 12.41 15.91 -2.92
CA ASP A 53 11.45 16.88 -3.46
C ASP A 53 11.41 18.21 -2.67
N TYR A 54 11.46 18.12 -1.33
CA TYR A 54 11.21 19.25 -0.44
C TYR A 54 12.46 19.80 0.28
N GLY A 55 13.62 19.17 0.11
CA GLY A 55 14.84 19.52 0.83
C GLY A 55 14.77 19.11 2.30
N SER A 56 15.46 19.88 3.15
CA SER A 56 15.48 19.62 4.60
C SER A 56 14.39 20.39 5.33
N VAL A 57 13.47 19.66 5.95
CA VAL A 57 12.38 20.19 6.77
C VAL A 57 12.60 19.75 8.21
N LYS A 58 12.49 20.68 9.15
CA LYS A 58 12.73 20.43 10.58
C LYS A 58 11.47 20.65 11.40
N GLY A 59 11.18 19.69 12.28
CA GLY A 59 10.08 19.77 13.24
C GLY A 59 8.70 20.01 12.63
N TRP A 60 8.42 19.47 11.45
CA TRP A 60 7.12 19.62 10.80
C TRP A 60 6.01 18.98 11.63
N LYS A 61 4.89 19.70 11.77
CA LYS A 61 3.67 19.23 12.43
C LYS A 61 2.45 19.72 11.64
N PRO A 62 1.47 18.85 11.40
CA PRO A 62 0.17 19.30 10.92
C PRO A 62 -0.63 19.94 12.07
N GLN A 63 -1.80 20.48 11.74
CA GLN A 63 -2.68 21.15 12.69
C GLN A 63 -3.10 20.23 13.86
N ASN A 64 -3.42 18.96 13.56
CA ASN A 64 -3.87 17.99 14.56
C ASN A 64 -3.08 16.68 14.48
N ILE A 65 -2.68 16.15 15.64
CA ILE A 65 -1.92 14.91 15.76
C ILE A 65 -2.61 14.03 16.80
N PHE A 66 -3.03 12.83 16.41
CA PHE A 66 -3.74 11.88 17.27
C PHE A 66 -2.93 10.59 17.47
N PRO A 67 -3.00 9.97 18.67
CA PRO A 67 -2.31 8.70 18.94
C PRO A 67 -3.04 7.49 18.32
N THR A 68 -4.35 7.61 18.09
CA THR A 68 -5.21 6.53 17.58
C THR A 68 -6.35 7.12 16.75
N VAL A 69 -6.96 6.28 15.92
CA VAL A 69 -8.18 6.63 15.17
C VAL A 69 -9.33 7.00 16.12
N ALA A 70 -9.49 6.28 17.23
CA ALA A 70 -10.52 6.60 18.23
C ALA A 70 -10.32 7.98 18.88
N ALA A 71 -9.07 8.38 19.14
CA ALA A 71 -8.76 9.71 19.65
C ALA A 71 -9.05 10.81 18.61
N ALA A 72 -8.82 10.54 17.33
CA ALA A 72 -9.22 11.44 16.25
C ALA A 72 -10.75 11.56 16.17
N ALA A 73 -11.49 10.46 16.22
CA ALA A 73 -12.95 10.49 16.24
C ALA A 73 -13.52 11.30 17.42
N ALA A 74 -12.89 11.20 18.59
CA ALA A 74 -13.28 11.94 19.78
C ALA A 74 -13.08 13.47 19.68
N SER A 75 -12.36 13.98 18.67
CA SER A 75 -12.28 15.43 18.43
C SER A 75 -13.57 16.03 17.88
N GLY A 76 -14.47 15.19 17.35
CA GLY A 76 -15.70 15.62 16.67
C GLY A 76 -15.47 16.15 15.25
N THR A 77 -14.25 16.06 14.72
CA THR A 77 -13.95 16.47 13.35
C THR A 77 -14.54 15.47 12.35
N VAL A 78 -15.36 15.96 11.42
CA VAL A 78 -15.82 15.18 10.27
C VAL A 78 -14.85 15.38 9.12
N TYR A 79 -14.34 14.29 8.56
CA TYR A 79 -13.32 14.29 7.52
C TYR A 79 -13.93 14.10 6.12
N ASP A 80 -13.58 14.99 5.20
CA ASP A 80 -13.86 14.84 3.77
C ASP A 80 -13.07 13.67 3.19
N TYR A 81 -11.79 13.53 3.60
CA TYR A 81 -10.90 12.47 3.13
C TYR A 81 -10.20 11.75 4.29
N VAL A 82 -10.29 10.43 4.30
CA VAL A 82 -9.49 9.54 5.15
C VAL A 82 -8.46 8.85 4.27
N VAL A 83 -7.21 9.29 4.36
CA VAL A 83 -6.08 8.77 3.58
C VAL A 83 -5.37 7.69 4.39
N ILE A 84 -5.20 6.51 3.79
CA ILE A 84 -4.65 5.35 4.44
C ILE A 84 -3.34 4.96 3.78
N THR A 85 -2.28 5.02 4.58
CA THR A 85 -0.89 4.72 4.19
C THR A 85 -0.25 3.71 5.15
N THR A 86 -1.06 3.04 5.97
CA THR A 86 -0.60 1.92 6.80
C THR A 86 -0.17 0.75 5.91
N LYS A 87 0.58 -0.18 6.50
CA LYS A 87 0.80 -1.48 5.87
C LYS A 87 -0.50 -2.28 5.81
N ASN A 88 -0.80 -2.95 4.70
CA ASN A 88 -2.01 -3.75 4.58
C ASN A 88 -1.78 -5.22 4.98
N LEU A 89 -2.24 -5.58 6.19
CA LEU A 89 -2.04 -6.89 6.82
C LEU A 89 -3.39 -7.45 7.28
N PRO A 90 -4.30 -7.86 6.36
CA PRO A 90 -5.67 -8.24 6.70
C PRO A 90 -5.75 -9.53 7.56
N ASP A 91 -4.67 -10.32 7.60
CA ASP A 91 -4.53 -11.48 8.49
C ASP A 91 -4.11 -11.10 9.92
N ILE A 92 -3.94 -9.80 10.20
CA ILE A 92 -3.62 -9.23 11.51
C ILE A 92 -4.63 -8.16 11.91
N ILE A 93 -4.83 -7.14 11.07
CA ILE A 93 -5.80 -6.05 11.29
C ILE A 93 -6.44 -5.71 9.94
N LYS A 94 -7.77 -5.73 9.91
CA LYS A 94 -8.56 -5.24 8.78
C LYS A 94 -8.63 -3.71 8.82
N VAL A 95 -8.20 -3.09 7.73
CA VAL A 95 -8.02 -1.64 7.67
C VAL A 95 -9.38 -0.93 7.62
N GLU A 96 -10.35 -1.50 6.93
CA GLU A 96 -11.73 -1.04 6.87
C GLU A 96 -12.44 -1.09 8.22
N GLU A 97 -12.00 -1.96 9.14
CA GLU A 97 -12.49 -1.95 10.54
C GLU A 97 -11.75 -0.92 11.39
N LEU A 98 -10.43 -0.76 11.17
CA LEU A 98 -9.60 0.19 11.91
C LEU A 98 -10.07 1.65 11.75
N VAL A 99 -10.48 2.05 10.55
CA VAL A 99 -10.84 3.46 10.24
C VAL A 99 -12.31 3.78 10.50
N GLU A 100 -13.12 2.80 10.88
CA GLU A 100 -14.57 2.97 11.09
C GLU A 100 -14.95 4.19 11.95
N PRO A 101 -14.26 4.50 13.07
CA PRO A 101 -14.65 5.64 13.90
C PRO A 101 -14.54 7.02 13.22
N ILE A 102 -13.79 7.14 12.12
CA ILE A 102 -13.54 8.42 11.41
C ILE A 102 -14.12 8.45 9.99
N VAL A 103 -14.80 7.38 9.56
CA VAL A 103 -15.48 7.33 8.26
C VAL A 103 -16.95 7.67 8.45
N THR A 104 -17.38 8.79 7.88
CA THR A 104 -18.80 9.15 7.84
C THR A 104 -19.45 8.54 6.60
N VAL A 105 -20.43 7.66 6.81
CA VAL A 105 -21.14 6.96 5.73
C VAL A 105 -21.77 7.97 4.76
N GLY A 106 -21.60 7.74 3.45
CA GLY A 106 -22.13 8.59 2.40
C GLY A 106 -21.45 9.97 2.24
N TYR A 107 -20.46 10.30 3.08
CA TYR A 107 -19.78 11.59 3.07
C TYR A 107 -18.27 11.47 2.85
N THR A 108 -17.59 10.71 3.72
CA THR A 108 -16.13 10.61 3.69
C THR A 108 -15.67 9.84 2.45
N SER A 109 -14.72 10.38 1.71
CA SER A 109 -13.98 9.65 0.68
C SER A 109 -12.77 8.95 1.29
N VAL A 110 -12.61 7.66 1.05
CA VAL A 110 -11.48 6.87 1.55
C VAL A 110 -10.39 6.82 0.48
N VAL A 111 -9.15 7.12 0.81
CA VAL A 111 -8.01 7.09 -0.14
C VAL A 111 -7.01 6.02 0.28
N LEU A 112 -6.77 5.03 -0.57
CA LEU A 112 -5.88 3.89 -0.29
C LEU A 112 -4.55 4.07 -1.01
N ILE A 113 -3.53 4.60 -0.33
CA ILE A 113 -2.16 4.72 -0.84
C ILE A 113 -1.31 3.61 -0.22
N GLN A 114 -1.70 2.37 -0.50
CA GLN A 114 -1.05 1.16 0.02
C GLN A 114 -0.59 0.29 -1.16
N ASN A 115 0.42 -0.55 -0.91
CA ASN A 115 0.80 -1.61 -1.84
C ASN A 115 -0.27 -2.71 -1.87
N GLY A 116 -0.24 -3.50 -2.94
CA GLY A 116 -1.17 -4.60 -3.16
C GLY A 116 -2.15 -4.36 -4.30
N PHE A 117 -3.02 -5.34 -4.47
CA PHE A 117 -3.95 -5.47 -5.57
C PHE A 117 -5.38 -5.55 -5.05
N ASP A 118 -6.35 -5.01 -5.79
CA ASP A 118 -7.79 -5.16 -5.48
C ASP A 118 -8.18 -4.71 -4.04
N LEU A 119 -7.55 -3.64 -3.57
CA LEU A 119 -7.64 -3.18 -2.18
C LEU A 119 -8.99 -2.56 -1.81
N CYS A 120 -9.78 -2.15 -2.81
CA CYS A 120 -11.01 -1.39 -2.58
C CYS A 120 -12.20 -2.28 -2.22
N ARG A 121 -12.20 -3.58 -2.59
CA ARG A 121 -13.35 -4.48 -2.37
C ARG A 121 -13.83 -4.55 -0.92
N PRO A 122 -12.96 -4.68 0.11
CA PRO A 122 -13.40 -4.65 1.50
C PRO A 122 -14.12 -3.35 1.88
N PHE A 123 -13.68 -2.22 1.34
CA PHE A 123 -14.30 -0.92 1.57
C PHE A 123 -15.65 -0.78 0.86
N PHE A 124 -15.83 -1.34 -0.35
CA PHE A 124 -17.14 -1.37 -1.00
C PHE A 124 -18.15 -2.19 -0.21
N SER A 125 -17.72 -3.32 0.34
CA SER A 125 -18.58 -4.17 1.15
C SER A 125 -19.01 -3.52 2.46
N LYS A 126 -18.11 -2.75 3.11
CA LYS A 126 -18.39 -2.13 4.42
C LYS A 126 -19.01 -0.74 4.30
N TYR A 127 -18.64 0.01 3.26
CA TYR A 127 -19.03 1.40 3.02
C TYR A 127 -19.58 1.57 1.58
N PRO A 128 -20.71 0.92 1.24
CA PRO A 128 -21.23 0.94 -0.13
C PRO A 128 -21.57 2.35 -0.62
N GLU A 129 -21.88 3.29 0.29
CA GLU A 129 -22.24 4.67 -0.02
C GLU A 129 -21.03 5.62 -0.11
N ASN A 130 -19.81 5.15 0.16
CA ASN A 130 -18.63 5.98 0.20
C ASN A 130 -17.78 5.84 -1.08
N VAL A 131 -17.21 6.95 -1.52
CA VAL A 131 -16.21 6.94 -2.59
C VAL A 131 -14.91 6.35 -2.02
N VAL A 132 -14.30 5.43 -2.77
CA VAL A 132 -12.96 4.91 -2.48
C VAL A 132 -12.04 5.27 -3.64
N ILE A 133 -10.90 5.87 -3.33
CA ILE A 133 -9.86 6.29 -4.26
C ILE A 133 -8.69 5.35 -4.10
N SER A 134 -8.20 4.81 -5.22
CA SER A 134 -7.05 3.92 -5.30
C SER A 134 -5.80 4.72 -5.65
N GLY A 135 -4.84 4.78 -4.72
CA GLY A 135 -3.53 5.42 -4.91
C GLY A 135 -2.40 4.43 -5.17
N ILE A 136 -1.72 4.59 -6.30
CA ILE A 136 -0.58 3.81 -6.75
C ILE A 136 0.66 4.70 -6.67
N THR A 137 1.37 4.66 -5.53
CA THR A 137 2.58 5.45 -5.29
C THR A 137 3.85 4.74 -5.76
N TYR A 138 4.73 5.47 -6.43
CA TYR A 138 6.13 5.15 -6.71
C TYR A 138 6.96 6.19 -5.96
N CYS A 139 7.28 5.88 -4.70
CA CYS A 139 8.01 6.77 -3.80
C CYS A 139 8.87 5.91 -2.88
N GLY A 140 10.12 6.33 -2.70
CA GLY A 140 11.08 5.72 -1.80
C GLY A 140 11.13 6.52 -0.52
N SER A 141 10.65 5.95 0.60
CA SER A 141 10.71 6.66 1.88
C SER A 141 10.78 5.72 3.08
N HIS A 142 11.58 6.12 4.07
CA HIS A 142 11.75 5.40 5.32
C HIS A 142 11.63 6.35 6.52
N ASN A 143 10.86 5.94 7.53
CA ASN A 143 10.80 6.63 8.82
C ASN A 143 11.67 5.88 9.85
N ASN A 144 12.61 6.60 10.45
CA ASN A 144 13.40 6.18 11.59
C ASN A 144 13.04 7.04 12.82
N SER A 145 12.00 6.61 13.54
CA SER A 145 11.54 7.24 14.79
C SER A 145 11.28 8.74 14.66
N GLY A 146 10.48 9.14 13.67
CA GLY A 146 10.16 10.53 13.34
C GLY A 146 11.23 11.28 12.55
N ASN A 147 12.24 10.59 12.02
CA ASN A 147 13.17 11.16 11.03
C ASN A 147 12.91 10.44 9.70
N VAL A 148 12.41 11.18 8.72
CA VAL A 148 11.98 10.62 7.44
C VAL A 148 13.02 10.93 6.38
N HIS A 149 13.50 9.88 5.71
CA HIS A 149 14.33 9.99 4.52
C HIS A 149 13.48 9.66 3.30
N HIS A 150 13.29 10.64 2.41
CA HIS A 150 12.50 10.53 1.19
C HIS A 150 13.45 10.61 -0.01
N THR A 151 13.71 9.45 -0.62
CA THR A 151 14.82 9.21 -1.55
C THR A 151 14.41 9.15 -3.02
N GLN A 152 13.14 8.90 -3.34
CA GLN A 152 12.62 8.93 -4.71
C GLN A 152 11.36 9.77 -4.76
N THR A 153 11.30 10.67 -5.75
CA THR A 153 10.22 11.63 -5.95
C THR A 153 8.83 11.03 -5.79
N ASP A 154 7.94 11.79 -5.15
CA ASP A 154 6.56 11.42 -4.90
C ASP A 154 5.73 11.46 -6.19
N LYS A 155 5.68 10.30 -6.86
CA LYS A 155 4.82 10.06 -8.02
C LYS A 155 3.66 9.15 -7.61
N CYS A 156 2.46 9.71 -7.53
CA CYS A 156 1.28 8.98 -7.07
C CYS A 156 0.16 9.03 -8.11
N TYR A 157 -0.20 7.88 -8.69
CA TYR A 157 -1.35 7.81 -9.59
C TYR A 157 -2.62 7.53 -8.79
N LEU A 158 -3.66 8.33 -9.00
CA LEU A 158 -4.90 8.32 -8.24
C LEU A 158 -6.08 8.12 -9.20
N GLY A 159 -6.80 7.02 -9.02
CA GLY A 159 -8.01 6.69 -9.78
C GLY A 159 -9.17 6.33 -8.86
N SER A 160 -10.40 6.42 -9.36
CA SER A 160 -11.56 5.89 -8.66
C SER A 160 -11.40 4.38 -8.46
N GLY A 161 -11.76 3.87 -7.29
CA GLY A 161 -11.79 2.43 -7.05
C GLY A 161 -12.91 1.71 -7.82
N ASN A 162 -13.83 2.46 -8.44
CA ASN A 162 -14.99 1.97 -9.17
C ASN A 162 -15.95 1.18 -8.25
N ASN A 163 -16.35 1.81 -7.14
CA ASN A 163 -17.40 1.30 -6.26
C ASN A 163 -18.67 1.04 -7.11
N PRO A 164 -19.16 -0.21 -7.21
CA PRO A 164 -20.28 -0.55 -8.08
C PRO A 164 -21.62 0.01 -7.58
N HIS A 165 -21.68 0.53 -6.35
CA HIS A 165 -22.88 1.07 -5.74
C HIS A 165 -23.07 2.57 -5.97
N LEU A 166 -22.11 3.25 -6.61
CA LEU A 166 -22.12 4.70 -6.79
C LEU A 166 -22.00 5.10 -8.27
N PRO A 167 -22.63 6.21 -8.69
CA PRO A 167 -22.41 6.80 -10.00
C PRO A 167 -20.92 7.10 -10.26
N ARG A 168 -20.46 6.80 -11.47
CA ARG A 168 -19.04 6.93 -11.85
C ARG A 168 -18.55 8.38 -11.81
N ASP A 169 -19.37 9.32 -12.27
CA ASP A 169 -19.09 10.76 -12.29
C ASP A 169 -18.83 11.34 -10.89
N ILE A 170 -19.59 10.89 -9.88
CA ILE A 170 -19.36 11.31 -8.48
C ILE A 170 -17.99 10.82 -7.98
N GLN A 171 -17.62 9.58 -8.30
CA GLN A 171 -16.35 9.00 -7.88
C GLN A 171 -15.16 9.66 -8.58
N GLU A 172 -15.29 9.96 -9.87
CA GLU A 172 -14.28 10.67 -10.66
C GLU A 172 -14.09 12.10 -10.15
N ALA A 173 -15.18 12.84 -9.93
CA ALA A 173 -15.12 14.19 -9.39
C ALA A 173 -14.45 14.26 -8.01
N LYS A 174 -14.71 13.29 -7.13
CA LYS A 174 -14.03 13.20 -5.82
C LYS A 174 -12.56 12.81 -5.95
N THR A 175 -12.21 11.99 -6.93
CA THR A 175 -10.82 11.65 -7.21
C THR A 175 -10.06 12.88 -7.70
N GLU A 176 -10.62 13.63 -8.64
CA GLU A 176 -10.04 14.89 -9.14
C GLU A 176 -9.91 15.95 -8.05
N GLU A 177 -10.93 16.10 -7.18
CA GLU A 177 -10.87 16.98 -6.00
C GLU A 177 -9.68 16.60 -5.11
N PHE A 178 -9.50 15.31 -4.79
CA PHE A 178 -8.37 14.86 -3.98
C PHE A 178 -7.01 15.08 -4.65
N VAL A 179 -6.90 14.81 -5.96
CA VAL A 179 -5.68 15.10 -6.73
C VAL A 179 -5.34 16.59 -6.60
N ALA A 180 -6.31 17.48 -6.80
CA ALA A 180 -6.10 18.92 -6.67
C ALA A 180 -5.72 19.36 -5.24
N LEU A 181 -6.25 18.71 -4.20
CA LEU A 181 -5.87 18.96 -2.80
C LEU A 181 -4.41 18.55 -2.53
N TYR A 182 -3.96 17.44 -3.11
CA TYR A 182 -2.61 16.91 -2.91
C TYR A 182 -1.56 17.56 -3.82
N SER A 183 -1.93 18.03 -5.01
CA SER A 183 -1.01 18.65 -5.97
C SER A 183 -0.41 19.96 -5.45
N ASN A 184 0.91 20.06 -5.51
CA ASN A 184 1.69 21.26 -5.26
C ASN A 184 2.89 21.35 -6.23
N GLY A 185 3.70 22.42 -6.13
CA GLY A 185 4.82 22.66 -7.06
C GLY A 185 6.04 21.74 -6.91
N LYS A 186 6.00 20.75 -6.00
CA LYS A 186 7.12 19.86 -5.65
C LYS A 186 6.81 18.37 -5.79
N ASN A 187 5.54 17.97 -5.88
CA ASN A 187 5.13 16.57 -6.07
C ASN A 187 4.43 16.35 -7.42
N ASN A 188 4.08 15.09 -7.69
CA ASN A 188 3.42 14.70 -8.93
C ASN A 188 2.28 13.69 -8.72
N PRO A 189 1.18 14.06 -8.01
CA PRO A 189 -0.04 13.27 -8.01
C PRO A 189 -0.75 13.42 -9.36
N ILE A 190 -1.13 12.29 -9.96
CA ILE A 190 -1.67 12.22 -11.32
C ILE A 190 -3.03 11.54 -11.27
N TYR A 191 -4.06 12.23 -11.75
CA TYR A 191 -5.36 11.61 -11.99
C TYR A 191 -5.26 10.59 -13.13
N ILE A 192 -5.84 9.40 -12.93
CA ILE A 192 -5.92 8.34 -13.93
C ILE A 192 -7.35 7.82 -14.05
N THR A 193 -7.75 7.46 -15.27
CA THR A 193 -9.10 6.98 -15.59
C THR A 193 -9.24 5.45 -15.53
N ASN A 194 -8.12 4.73 -15.46
CA ASN A 194 -8.06 3.27 -15.36
C ASN A 194 -7.11 2.87 -14.23
N GLU A 195 -7.61 2.84 -12.99
CA GLU A 195 -6.78 2.53 -11.82
C GLU A 195 -6.25 1.09 -11.85
N ARG A 196 -7.04 0.18 -12.42
CA ARG A 196 -6.78 -1.24 -12.46
C ARG A 196 -5.57 -1.57 -13.33
N GLU A 197 -5.40 -0.87 -14.45
CA GLU A 197 -4.19 -0.94 -15.27
C GLU A 197 -2.93 -0.58 -14.47
N TYR A 198 -2.95 0.53 -13.73
CA TYR A 198 -1.80 0.96 -12.93
C TYR A 198 -1.52 0.03 -11.75
N ARG A 199 -2.56 -0.57 -11.16
CA ARG A 199 -2.41 -1.64 -10.16
C ARG A 199 -1.71 -2.84 -10.76
N TYR A 200 -2.08 -3.29 -11.96
CA TYR A 200 -1.41 -4.38 -12.65
C TYR A 200 0.04 -4.07 -13.01
N ARG A 201 0.31 -2.88 -13.58
CA ARG A 201 1.69 -2.42 -13.85
C ARG A 201 2.58 -2.51 -12.62
N LYS A 202 2.07 -2.09 -11.46
CA LYS A 202 2.80 -2.16 -10.18
C LYS A 202 2.88 -3.58 -9.61
N ILE A 203 1.83 -4.39 -9.76
CA ILE A 203 1.78 -5.74 -9.18
C ILE A 203 2.68 -6.72 -9.93
N ILE A 204 3.02 -6.47 -11.21
CA ILE A 204 4.05 -7.25 -11.94
C ILE A 204 5.33 -7.32 -11.10
N TYR A 205 5.84 -6.20 -10.61
CA TYR A 205 7.03 -6.18 -9.75
C TYR A 205 6.75 -6.77 -8.37
N ASN A 206 5.68 -6.31 -7.71
CA ASN A 206 5.42 -6.63 -6.30
C ASN A 206 5.06 -8.10 -6.06
N ALA A 207 4.40 -8.77 -7.00
CA ALA A 207 4.04 -10.19 -6.89
C ALA A 207 5.14 -11.13 -7.42
N THR A 208 6.24 -10.61 -7.96
CA THR A 208 7.30 -11.42 -8.57
C THR A 208 8.66 -11.15 -7.93
N LEU A 209 9.37 -10.07 -8.31
CA LEU A 209 10.69 -9.72 -7.78
C LEU A 209 10.64 -9.50 -6.27
N ASN A 210 9.72 -8.66 -5.79
CA ASN A 210 9.62 -8.33 -4.36
C ASN A 210 9.39 -9.59 -3.49
N THR A 211 8.49 -10.48 -3.93
CA THR A 211 8.17 -11.74 -3.24
C THR A 211 9.26 -12.80 -3.39
N SER A 212 9.94 -12.86 -4.54
CA SER A 212 11.06 -13.78 -4.76
C SER A 212 12.26 -13.41 -3.89
N CYS A 213 12.59 -12.11 -3.83
CA CYS A 213 13.58 -11.57 -2.91
C CYS A 213 13.21 -11.88 -1.45
N ALA A 214 11.96 -11.62 -1.05
CA ALA A 214 11.49 -11.91 0.30
C ALA A 214 11.59 -13.39 0.68
N LEU A 215 11.30 -14.30 -0.25
CA LEU A 215 11.35 -15.74 -0.03
C LEU A 215 12.80 -16.24 0.13
N THR A 216 13.69 -15.76 -0.75
CA THR A 216 15.09 -16.22 -0.84
C THR A 216 16.03 -15.50 0.11
N GLY A 217 15.67 -14.30 0.56
CA GLY A 217 16.48 -13.46 1.43
C GLY A 217 17.55 -12.63 0.71
N VAL A 218 17.54 -12.59 -0.64
CA VAL A 218 18.51 -11.84 -1.45
C VAL A 218 17.84 -10.73 -2.27
N ASP A 219 18.59 -9.66 -2.56
CA ASP A 219 18.19 -8.53 -3.41
C ASP A 219 17.96 -8.93 -4.89
N THR A 220 17.42 -7.98 -5.67
CA THR A 220 17.06 -8.18 -7.08
C THR A 220 18.25 -8.59 -7.95
N GLY A 221 19.40 -7.93 -7.80
CA GLY A 221 20.61 -8.27 -8.55
C GLY A 221 21.14 -9.68 -8.22
N ARG A 222 21.06 -10.11 -6.97
CA ARG A 222 21.43 -11.49 -6.58
C ARG A 222 20.45 -12.55 -7.11
N ILE A 223 19.15 -12.23 -7.23
CA ILE A 223 18.19 -13.11 -7.92
C ILE A 223 18.63 -13.31 -9.38
N GLU A 224 19.02 -12.23 -10.05
CA GLU A 224 19.47 -12.27 -11.44
C GLU A 224 20.74 -13.10 -11.62
N LEU A 225 21.79 -12.81 -10.87
CA LEU A 225 23.06 -13.53 -10.98
C LEU A 225 22.96 -15.02 -10.63
N ALA A 226 21.95 -15.41 -9.86
CA ALA A 226 21.66 -16.80 -9.54
C ALA A 226 20.84 -17.54 -10.61
N GLY A 227 20.44 -16.87 -11.70
CA GLY A 227 19.57 -17.45 -12.75
C GLY A 227 18.09 -17.52 -12.36
N GLY A 228 17.67 -16.76 -11.35
CA GLY A 228 16.29 -16.74 -10.87
C GLY A 228 15.31 -16.02 -11.80
N LEU A 229 15.81 -15.20 -12.74
CA LEU A 229 14.93 -14.47 -13.67
C LEU A 229 14.16 -15.41 -14.58
N ASP A 230 14.86 -16.30 -15.31
CA ASP A 230 14.25 -17.16 -16.32
C ASP A 230 13.33 -18.23 -15.73
N THR A 231 13.62 -18.68 -14.50
CA THR A 231 12.98 -19.84 -13.88
C THR A 231 11.86 -19.48 -12.91
N ILE A 232 11.91 -18.28 -12.31
CA ILE A 232 10.95 -17.85 -11.28
C ILE A 232 10.28 -16.54 -11.70
N VAL A 233 11.06 -15.48 -11.92
CA VAL A 233 10.53 -14.13 -12.06
C VAL A 233 9.75 -13.94 -13.36
N LEU A 234 10.35 -14.25 -14.51
CA LEU A 234 9.72 -14.07 -15.83
C LEU A 234 8.46 -14.95 -16.01
N PRO A 235 8.45 -16.24 -15.63
CA PRO A 235 7.23 -17.04 -15.61
C PRO A 235 6.12 -16.40 -14.76
N ALA A 236 6.44 -15.96 -13.53
CA ALA A 236 5.48 -15.31 -12.65
C ALA A 236 4.96 -13.98 -13.23
N MET A 237 5.82 -13.17 -13.85
CA MET A 237 5.41 -11.91 -14.50
C MET A 237 4.44 -12.18 -15.66
N ARG A 238 4.67 -13.24 -16.44
CA ARG A 238 3.76 -13.65 -17.52
C ARG A 238 2.39 -14.10 -16.98
N GLU A 239 2.36 -14.76 -15.83
CA GLU A 239 1.09 -15.09 -15.15
C GLU A 239 0.34 -13.82 -14.74
N VAL A 240 1.01 -12.80 -14.19
CA VAL A 240 0.37 -11.50 -13.90
C VAL A 240 -0.23 -10.87 -15.16
N VAL A 241 0.50 -10.89 -16.28
CA VAL A 241 0.02 -10.35 -17.57
C VAL A 241 -1.16 -11.16 -18.10
N ALA A 242 -1.15 -12.49 -17.96
CA ALA A 242 -2.26 -13.35 -18.36
C ALA A 242 -3.52 -13.06 -17.54
N ILE A 243 -3.38 -12.88 -16.22
CA ILE A 243 -4.47 -12.47 -15.34
C ILE A 243 -5.00 -11.10 -15.75
N ALA A 244 -4.13 -10.11 -15.99
CA ALA A 244 -4.55 -8.78 -16.44
C ALA A 244 -5.37 -8.83 -17.74
N LYS A 245 -4.90 -9.61 -18.72
CA LYS A 245 -5.60 -9.80 -19.99
C LYS A 245 -7.00 -10.43 -19.79
N ALA A 246 -7.12 -11.45 -18.95
CA ALA A 246 -8.40 -12.08 -18.64
C ALA A 246 -9.35 -11.12 -17.89
N ASP A 247 -8.79 -10.19 -17.13
CA ASP A 247 -9.51 -9.13 -16.43
C ASP A 247 -9.91 -7.96 -17.33
N GLY A 248 -9.70 -8.08 -18.65
CA GLY A 248 -10.01 -7.04 -19.63
C GLY A 248 -9.03 -5.86 -19.64
N ILE A 249 -7.87 -6.01 -19.01
CA ILE A 249 -6.83 -4.97 -18.94
C ILE A 249 -5.70 -5.30 -19.90
N GLU A 250 -5.54 -4.46 -20.92
CA GLU A 250 -4.39 -4.52 -21.82
C GLU A 250 -3.23 -3.71 -21.24
N LEU A 251 -2.15 -4.40 -20.89
CA LEU A 251 -0.92 -3.77 -20.43
C LEU A 251 -0.02 -3.44 -21.63
N PRO A 252 0.86 -2.43 -21.51
CA PRO A 252 1.86 -2.17 -22.54
C PRO A 252 2.71 -3.39 -22.86
N ASN A 253 3.12 -3.51 -24.11
CA ASN A 253 3.96 -4.61 -24.59
C ASN A 253 5.30 -4.71 -23.83
N ASP A 254 5.80 -3.60 -23.30
CA ASP A 254 7.04 -3.52 -22.53
C ASP A 254 6.85 -3.65 -21.02
N ALA A 255 5.63 -3.87 -20.50
CA ALA A 255 5.35 -3.85 -19.06
C ALA A 255 6.24 -4.78 -18.22
N ILE A 256 6.58 -5.97 -18.76
CA ILE A 256 7.53 -6.90 -18.12
C ILE A 256 8.93 -6.28 -18.05
N ASN A 257 9.43 -5.73 -19.16
CA ASN A 257 10.75 -5.10 -19.21
C ASN A 257 10.80 -3.87 -18.31
N THR A 258 9.76 -3.03 -18.31
CA THR A 258 9.67 -1.86 -17.41
C THR A 258 9.76 -2.26 -15.95
N ALA A 259 9.09 -3.35 -15.56
CA ALA A 259 9.12 -3.84 -14.19
C ALA A 259 10.46 -4.50 -13.84
N LEU A 260 11.01 -5.29 -14.75
CA LEU A 260 12.27 -6.02 -14.55
C LEU A 260 13.45 -5.06 -14.35
N HIS A 261 13.53 -4.03 -15.19
CA HIS A 261 14.66 -3.09 -15.24
C HIS A 261 14.51 -1.88 -14.33
N LEU A 262 13.54 -1.90 -13.40
CA LEU A 262 13.27 -0.77 -12.52
C LEU A 262 14.45 -0.43 -11.59
N ASP A 263 15.21 -1.45 -11.19
CA ASP A 263 16.30 -1.35 -10.21
C ASP A 263 17.68 -1.66 -10.83
N ASP A 264 17.79 -1.59 -12.16
CA ASP A 264 19.04 -1.88 -12.87
C ASP A 264 20.19 -1.01 -12.34
N GLY A 265 21.32 -1.65 -12.04
CA GLY A 265 22.50 -0.99 -11.48
C GLY A 265 22.51 -0.85 -9.96
N GLU A 266 21.47 -1.33 -9.26
CA GLU A 266 21.39 -1.30 -7.80
C GLU A 266 21.31 -2.72 -7.18
N TRP A 267 21.96 -2.91 -6.03
CA TRP A 267 21.72 -4.07 -5.17
C TRP A 267 20.46 -3.83 -4.33
N PHE A 268 19.31 -3.75 -5.02
CA PHE A 268 18.09 -3.22 -4.43
C PHE A 268 17.34 -4.26 -3.58
N GLU A 269 17.03 -3.89 -2.33
CA GLU A 269 16.23 -4.72 -1.42
C GLU A 269 14.76 -4.27 -1.44
N PRO A 270 13.84 -5.04 -2.04
CA PRO A 270 12.44 -4.67 -2.10
C PRO A 270 11.80 -4.64 -0.71
N SER A 271 10.72 -3.87 -0.58
CA SER A 271 10.04 -3.64 0.71
C SER A 271 9.71 -4.92 1.50
N MET A 272 9.23 -5.98 0.85
CA MET A 272 8.88 -7.23 1.52
C MET A 272 10.13 -7.96 2.04
N LEU A 273 11.25 -7.92 1.32
CA LEU A 273 12.53 -8.45 1.81
C LEU A 273 13.01 -7.68 3.04
N VAL A 274 12.95 -6.34 3.01
CA VAL A 274 13.30 -5.50 4.15
C VAL A 274 12.48 -5.88 5.38
N ASP A 275 11.19 -6.17 5.20
CA ASP A 275 10.32 -6.63 6.29
C ASP A 275 10.68 -8.02 6.81
N VAL A 276 10.96 -8.99 5.93
CA VAL A 276 11.43 -10.31 6.33
C VAL A 276 12.71 -10.20 7.17
N LYS A 277 13.68 -9.38 6.74
CA LYS A 277 14.94 -9.13 7.47
C LYS A 277 14.71 -8.48 8.84
N LYS A 278 13.76 -7.55 8.93
CA LYS A 278 13.38 -6.89 10.19
C LYS A 278 12.50 -7.77 11.09
N GLY A 279 12.03 -8.92 10.60
CA GLY A 279 11.11 -9.78 11.36
C GLY A 279 9.69 -9.20 11.45
N ASN A 280 9.30 -8.37 10.49
CA ASN A 280 7.95 -7.82 10.39
C ASN A 280 7.04 -8.74 9.56
N PRO A 281 5.73 -8.83 9.87
CA PRO A 281 4.75 -9.42 8.99
C PRO A 281 4.76 -8.74 7.61
N ILE A 282 4.50 -9.52 6.56
CA ILE A 282 4.55 -9.10 5.15
C ILE A 282 3.15 -8.93 4.56
N GLU A 283 3.03 -8.11 3.50
CA GLU A 283 1.78 -7.83 2.77
C GLU A 283 1.37 -9.00 1.85
N LEU A 284 1.47 -10.23 2.34
CA LEU A 284 1.25 -11.45 1.56
C LEU A 284 -0.17 -11.50 0.97
N GLU A 285 -1.18 -11.26 1.82
CA GLU A 285 -2.59 -11.32 1.40
C GLU A 285 -2.96 -10.16 0.48
N ALA A 286 -2.43 -8.95 0.73
CA ALA A 286 -2.74 -7.78 -0.07
C ALA A 286 -2.09 -7.83 -1.48
N ILE A 287 -0.94 -8.51 -1.62
CA ILE A 287 -0.22 -8.63 -2.89
C ILE A 287 -0.61 -9.93 -3.60
N LEU A 288 -0.10 -11.08 -3.14
CA LEU A 288 -0.31 -12.36 -3.82
C LEU A 288 -1.70 -12.94 -3.53
N GLY A 289 -2.19 -12.83 -2.29
CA GLY A 289 -3.49 -13.39 -1.92
C GLY A 289 -4.63 -12.79 -2.76
N ASN A 290 -4.70 -11.47 -2.86
CA ASN A 290 -5.71 -10.77 -3.67
C ASN A 290 -5.57 -11.09 -5.15
N LEU A 291 -4.35 -11.04 -5.70
CA LEU A 291 -4.12 -11.37 -7.11
C LEU A 291 -4.55 -12.80 -7.45
N LEU A 292 -4.23 -13.78 -6.58
CA LEU A 292 -4.63 -15.18 -6.77
C LEU A 292 -6.14 -15.41 -6.60
N ARG A 293 -6.83 -14.61 -5.77
CA ARG A 293 -8.29 -14.59 -5.70
C ARG A 293 -8.89 -14.16 -7.04
N VAL A 294 -8.38 -13.06 -7.62
CA VAL A 294 -8.81 -12.57 -8.93
C VAL A 294 -8.49 -13.59 -10.03
N SER A 295 -7.29 -14.18 -10.02
CA SER A 295 -6.91 -15.27 -10.95
C SER A 295 -7.91 -16.41 -10.94
N LYS A 296 -8.36 -16.83 -9.74
CA LYS A 296 -9.36 -17.88 -9.57
C LYS A 296 -10.75 -17.47 -10.07
N GLU A 297 -11.18 -16.23 -9.80
CA GLU A 297 -12.44 -15.68 -10.31
C GLU A 297 -12.49 -15.64 -11.85
N LEU A 298 -11.34 -15.41 -12.49
CA LEU A 298 -11.18 -15.35 -13.93
C LEU A 298 -10.80 -16.69 -14.58
N GLU A 299 -10.70 -17.76 -13.79
CA GLU A 299 -10.30 -19.10 -14.26
C GLU A 299 -8.94 -19.11 -15.00
N VAL A 300 -8.00 -18.27 -14.55
CA VAL A 300 -6.62 -18.24 -15.06
C VAL A 300 -5.70 -19.00 -14.13
N ASP A 301 -4.93 -19.94 -14.69
CA ASP A 301 -3.89 -20.65 -13.96
C ASP A 301 -2.69 -19.74 -13.67
N ALA A 302 -2.25 -19.74 -12.42
CA ALA A 302 -1.09 -18.98 -11.94
C ALA A 302 -0.20 -19.83 -11.01
N PRO A 303 0.34 -20.97 -11.50
CA PRO A 303 1.06 -21.93 -10.66
C PRO A 303 2.32 -21.37 -10.01
N VAL A 304 3.09 -20.50 -10.68
CA VAL A 304 4.32 -19.93 -10.12
C VAL A 304 3.99 -18.91 -9.02
N LEU A 305 3.02 -18.02 -9.27
CA LEU A 305 2.53 -17.09 -8.24
C LEU A 305 1.94 -17.85 -7.04
N LYS A 306 1.21 -18.95 -7.29
CA LYS A 306 0.66 -19.80 -6.23
C LYS A 306 1.74 -20.47 -5.40
N PHE A 307 2.79 -20.97 -6.05
CA PHE A 307 3.95 -21.56 -5.37
C PHE A 307 4.67 -20.53 -4.48
N LEU A 308 4.91 -19.32 -4.99
CA LEU A 308 5.48 -18.21 -4.20
C LEU A 308 4.59 -17.88 -2.99
N TYR A 309 3.27 -17.80 -3.19
CA TYR A 309 2.31 -17.54 -2.11
C TYR A 309 2.38 -18.61 -1.01
N ASP A 310 2.39 -19.90 -1.38
CA ASP A 310 2.37 -20.99 -0.41
C ASP A 310 3.65 -21.05 0.43
N LEU A 311 4.82 -20.83 -0.18
CA LEU A 311 6.07 -20.76 0.57
C LEU A 311 6.15 -19.51 1.44
N LEU A 312 5.73 -18.35 0.93
CA LEU A 312 5.69 -17.12 1.72
C LEU A 312 4.65 -17.19 2.85
N LYS A 313 3.61 -18.01 2.74
CA LYS A 313 2.68 -18.27 3.84
C LYS A 313 3.39 -18.92 5.03
N VAL A 314 4.34 -19.82 4.79
CA VAL A 314 5.20 -20.40 5.83
C VAL A 314 6.15 -19.34 6.41
N VAL A 315 6.71 -18.47 5.57
CA VAL A 315 7.53 -17.33 6.02
C VAL A 315 6.72 -16.39 6.91
N GLN A 316 5.50 -16.01 6.50
CA GLN A 316 4.57 -15.18 7.26
C GLN A 316 4.20 -15.83 8.59
N TYR A 317 3.94 -17.14 8.63
CA TYR A 317 3.69 -17.87 9.87
C TYR A 317 4.86 -17.72 10.85
N ARG A 318 6.10 -17.97 10.40
CA ARG A 318 7.32 -17.79 11.20
C ARG A 318 7.48 -16.35 11.70
N LEU A 319 7.20 -15.36 10.84
CA LEU A 319 7.32 -13.94 11.21
C LEU A 319 6.30 -13.56 12.29
N ARG A 320 5.06 -14.03 12.15
CA ARG A 320 3.98 -13.79 13.12
C ARG A 320 4.26 -14.49 14.46
N GLU A 321 4.79 -15.71 14.43
CA GLU A 321 5.25 -16.42 15.63
C GLU A 321 6.35 -15.64 16.35
N LYS A 322 7.38 -15.18 15.62
CA LYS A 322 8.49 -14.41 16.20
C LYS A 322 8.03 -13.09 16.82
N GLN A 323 6.95 -12.49 16.32
CA GLN A 323 6.32 -11.30 16.90
C GLN A 323 5.37 -11.60 18.08
N GLY A 324 5.19 -12.86 18.45
CA GLY A 324 4.29 -13.26 19.53
C GLY A 324 2.82 -13.07 19.21
N LEU A 325 2.45 -13.03 17.92
CA LEU A 325 1.05 -12.89 17.50
C LEU A 325 0.23 -14.17 17.75
N PHE A 326 0.90 -15.29 17.96
CA PHE A 326 0.35 -16.54 18.49
C PHE A 326 1.50 -17.37 19.10
N SER A 327 1.16 -18.42 19.83
CA SER A 327 2.12 -19.38 20.38
C SER A 327 1.90 -20.77 19.78
N LEU A 328 2.98 -21.53 19.64
CA LEU A 328 2.89 -22.94 19.31
C LEU A 328 2.41 -23.75 20.52
N PRO A 329 1.68 -24.86 20.30
CA PRO A 329 1.47 -25.83 21.36
C PRO A 329 2.82 -26.39 21.84
N LYS A 330 2.90 -26.77 23.12
CA LYS A 330 4.12 -27.36 23.70
C LYS A 330 4.56 -28.62 22.95
N GLU A 331 3.59 -29.41 22.49
CA GLU A 331 3.81 -30.62 21.70
C GLU A 331 3.18 -30.45 20.33
N ARG A 332 3.87 -30.90 19.29
CA ARG A 332 3.33 -30.88 17.91
C ARG A 332 2.22 -31.93 17.81
N PRO A 333 0.99 -31.55 17.41
CA PRO A 333 -0.10 -32.52 17.25
C PRO A 333 0.24 -33.60 16.22
N LEU A 334 -0.12 -34.86 16.53
CA LEU A 334 -0.08 -35.93 15.55
C LEU A 334 -1.13 -35.67 14.48
N SER A 335 -0.76 -35.86 13.21
CA SER A 335 -1.67 -35.69 12.08
C SER A 335 -2.16 -37.06 11.63
N GLU A 336 -3.48 -37.25 11.61
CA GLU A 336 -4.12 -38.44 11.00
C GLU A 336 -4.18 -38.34 9.47
N LYS A 337 -3.74 -37.22 8.87
CA LYS A 337 -3.71 -37.07 7.41
C LYS A 337 -2.77 -38.09 6.78
N PHE A 338 -3.33 -38.95 5.95
CA PHE A 338 -2.62 -39.82 5.04
C PHE A 338 -2.49 -39.13 3.67
N TYR A 339 -1.31 -39.21 3.07
CA TYR A 339 -1.04 -38.70 1.72
C TYR A 339 -0.87 -39.90 0.79
N ASN A 340 -1.74 -40.02 -0.21
CA ASN A 340 -1.72 -41.10 -1.21
C ASN A 340 -0.61 -40.89 -2.24
#